data_AF-A0A1X7UQL6-F1
#
_entry.id   AF-A0A1X7UQL6-F1
#
_cell.length_a   1.000
_cell.length_b   1.000
_cell.length_c   1.000
_cell.angle_alpha   90.00
_cell.angle_beta   90.00
_cell.angle_gamma   90.00
#
_symmetry.space_group_name_H-M   'P 1'
#
loop_
_entity.id
_entity.type
_entity.pdbx_description
1 polymer ?
#
loop_
_entity_poly.entity_id
_entity_poly.type
_entity_poly.pdbx_seq_one_letter_code
_entity_poly.pdbx_strand_id
1 'polypeptide(L)'
;MTTNDGVRVECYCKGKKHAKHCDCLTEKFIRKAKASFQMCLTNAGTDPNAFSEKLMNLALHHFQDAHQWDGGQCDFHPLVVCSCGCCTDKYNLKCHGKPYKSDQVLKCPFHTLAYKLECQE
;
A
#
# COMPACT_ATOMS: atom_id res chain seq x y z
N MET A 1 -16.45 -4.40 11.68
CA MET A 1 -15.17 -4.82 12.28
C MET A 1 -14.91 -3.91 13.46
N THR A 2 -14.25 -4.36 14.50
CA THR A 2 -13.96 -3.52 15.67
C THR A 2 -12.45 -3.40 15.78
N THR A 3 -11.95 -2.19 15.98
CA THR A 3 -10.53 -1.95 16.26
C THR A 3 -10.19 -2.36 17.70
N ASN A 4 -8.90 -2.41 18.04
CA ASN A 4 -8.44 -2.79 19.38
C ASN A 4 -8.93 -1.85 20.50
N ASP A 5 -9.22 -0.58 20.16
CA ASP A 5 -9.81 0.44 21.03
C ASP A 5 -11.35 0.39 21.09
N GLY A 6 -11.98 -0.64 20.52
CA GLY A 6 -13.42 -0.85 20.61
C GLY A 6 -14.26 -0.05 19.60
N VAL A 7 -13.61 0.66 18.66
CA VAL A 7 -14.33 1.45 17.65
C VAL A 7 -14.87 0.55 16.55
N ARG A 8 -16.18 0.65 16.30
CA ARG A 8 -16.83 -0.06 15.21
C ARG A 8 -16.54 0.63 13.88
N VAL A 9 -15.94 -0.11 12.96
CA VAL A 9 -15.59 0.31 11.61
C VAL A 9 -16.50 -0.36 10.59
N GLU A 10 -17.01 0.44 9.65
CA GLU A 10 -17.97 0.02 8.63
C GLU A 10 -17.48 0.38 7.23
N CYS A 11 -17.85 -0.46 6.26
CA CYS A 11 -17.56 -0.20 4.86
C CYS A 11 -18.45 0.93 4.35
N TYR A 12 -17.92 1.82 3.51
CA TYR A 12 -18.72 2.85 2.84
C TYR A 12 -19.85 2.28 1.97
N CYS A 13 -19.73 1.01 1.57
CA CYS A 13 -20.76 0.28 0.82
C CYS A 13 -21.80 -0.40 1.73
N LYS A 14 -21.74 -0.26 3.06
CA LYS A 14 -22.72 -0.87 3.96
C LYS A 14 -24.14 -0.47 3.56
N GLY A 15 -25.04 -1.46 3.56
CA GLY A 15 -26.44 -1.27 3.14
C GLY A 15 -26.63 -1.23 1.62
N LYS A 16 -25.56 -1.40 0.83
CA LYS A 16 -25.58 -1.50 -0.63
C LYS A 16 -24.89 -2.79 -1.06
N LYS A 17 -25.24 -3.33 -2.22
CA LYS A 17 -24.40 -4.35 -2.87
C LYS A 17 -23.13 -3.68 -3.40
N HIS A 18 -22.00 -4.39 -3.32
CA HIS A 18 -20.79 -3.94 -4.00
C HIS A 18 -21.06 -3.87 -5.50
N ALA A 19 -21.09 -2.64 -6.04
CA ALA A 19 -21.04 -2.46 -7.48
C ALA A 19 -19.67 -2.93 -7.99
N LYS A 20 -19.62 -3.40 -9.24
CA LYS A 20 -18.37 -3.80 -9.91
C LYS A 20 -17.28 -2.71 -9.88
N HIS A 21 -17.69 -1.45 -9.73
CA HIS A 21 -16.83 -0.28 -9.65
C HIS A 21 -16.95 0.44 -8.30
N CYS A 22 -17.21 -0.26 -7.18
CA CYS A 22 -17.02 0.40 -5.89
C CYS A 22 -15.56 0.85 -5.80
N ASP A 23 -15.31 2.08 -5.35
CA ASP A 23 -13.95 2.58 -5.10
C ASP A 23 -13.33 1.96 -3.84
N CYS A 24 -14.02 0.99 -3.25
CA CYS A 24 -13.73 0.44 -1.94
C CYS A 24 -12.67 -0.68 -1.99
N LEU A 25 -12.63 -1.45 -3.07
CA LEU A 25 -11.63 -2.47 -3.43
C LEU A 25 -11.68 -2.69 -4.95
N THR A 26 -10.75 -2.10 -5.70
CA THR A 26 -10.75 -2.17 -7.17
C THR A 26 -9.91 -3.35 -7.68
N GLU A 27 -10.19 -3.84 -8.89
CA GLU A 27 -9.34 -4.85 -9.55
C GLU A 27 -7.89 -4.36 -9.71
N LYS A 28 -7.71 -3.05 -9.95
CA LYS A 28 -6.39 -2.42 -10.06
C LYS A 28 -5.63 -2.48 -8.73
N PHE A 29 -6.32 -2.23 -7.61
CA PHE A 29 -5.77 -2.40 -6.27
C PHE A 29 -5.34 -3.85 -6.04
N ILE A 30 -6.22 -4.83 -6.29
CA ILE A 30 -5.94 -6.26 -6.06
C ILE A 30 -4.70 -6.71 -6.85
N ARG A 31 -4.58 -6.29 -8.12
CA ARG A 31 -3.41 -6.60 -8.94
C ARG A 31 -2.12 -6.01 -8.35
N LYS A 32 -2.19 -4.78 -7.83
CA LYS A 32 -1.02 -4.13 -7.19
C LYS A 32 -0.67 -4.76 -5.86
N ALA A 33 -1.65 -5.10 -5.01
CA ALA A 33 -1.43 -5.84 -3.78
C ALA A 33 -0.69 -7.16 -4.02
N LYS A 34 -1.08 -7.94 -5.04
CA LYS A 34 -0.38 -9.17 -5.43
C LYS A 34 1.07 -8.93 -5.86
N ALA A 35 1.31 -7.90 -6.66
CA ALA A 35 2.66 -7.55 -7.11
C ALA A 35 3.55 -7.08 -5.95
N SER A 36 3.02 -6.26 -5.04
CA SER A 36 3.74 -5.82 -3.84
C SER A 36 4.02 -6.97 -2.88
N PHE A 37 3.08 -7.90 -2.70
CA PHE A 37 3.30 -9.12 -1.91
C PHE A 37 4.45 -9.96 -2.45
N GLN A 38 4.48 -10.19 -3.77
CA GLN A 38 5.60 -10.88 -4.41
C GLN A 38 6.93 -10.16 -4.17
N MET A 39 6.93 -8.83 -4.18
CA MET A 39 8.12 -8.04 -3.91
C MET A 39 8.56 -8.13 -2.44
N CYS A 40 7.64 -8.21 -1.48
CA CYS A 40 7.97 -8.50 -0.09
C CYS A 40 8.72 -9.83 0.02
N LEU A 41 8.21 -10.90 -0.63
CA LEU A 41 8.87 -12.21 -0.65
C LEU A 41 10.28 -12.12 -1.24
N THR A 42 10.42 -11.50 -2.42
CA THR A 42 11.71 -11.38 -3.09
C THR A 42 12.72 -10.57 -2.27
N ASN A 43 12.30 -9.46 -1.66
CA ASN A 43 13.17 -8.57 -0.91
C ASN A 43 13.53 -9.11 0.48
N ALA A 44 12.70 -9.98 1.06
CA ALA A 44 12.99 -10.65 2.33
C ALA A 44 13.98 -11.82 2.18
N GLY A 45 14.12 -12.36 0.96
CA GLY A 45 14.95 -13.54 0.72
C GLY A 45 14.44 -14.74 1.51
N THR A 46 15.28 -15.28 2.39
CA THR A 46 14.95 -16.43 3.25
C THR A 46 14.63 -16.04 4.69
N ASP A 47 14.59 -14.74 5.02
CA ASP A 47 14.31 -14.28 6.38
C ASP A 47 12.80 -14.08 6.60
N PRO A 48 12.15 -14.92 7.41
CA PRO A 48 10.72 -14.80 7.67
C PRO A 48 10.37 -13.51 8.45
N ASN A 49 11.28 -13.00 9.29
CA ASN A 49 11.03 -11.76 10.03
C ASN A 49 11.08 -10.55 9.10
N ALA A 50 12.05 -10.52 8.18
CA ALA A 50 12.12 -9.49 7.15
C ALA A 50 10.88 -9.52 6.24
N PHE A 51 10.33 -10.70 5.94
CA PHE A 51 9.09 -10.83 5.18
C PHE A 51 7.90 -10.25 5.96
N SER A 52 7.74 -10.64 7.22
CA SER A 52 6.69 -10.12 8.11
C SER A 52 6.77 -8.60 8.22
N GLU A 53 7.96 -8.04 8.46
CA GLU A 53 8.17 -6.60 8.54
C GLU A 53 7.77 -5.88 7.24
N LYS A 54 8.18 -6.40 6.08
CA LYS A 54 7.82 -5.81 4.78
C LYS A 54 6.32 -5.89 4.50
N LEU A 55 5.67 -7.01 4.86
CA LEU A 55 4.23 -7.18 4.70
C LEU A 55 3.46 -6.21 5.62
N MET A 56 3.95 -5.99 6.84
CA MET A 56 3.42 -4.99 7.75
C MET A 56 3.57 -3.57 7.21
N ASN A 57 4.77 -3.21 6.73
CA ASN A 57 5.03 -1.89 6.15
C ASN A 57 4.18 -1.64 4.89
N LEU A 58 3.89 -2.68 4.11
CA LEU A 58 2.99 -2.62 2.96
C LEU A 58 1.58 -2.13 3.37
N ALA A 59 1.01 -2.73 4.42
CA ALA A 59 -0.35 -2.44 4.87
C ALA A 59 -0.47 -1.17 5.72
N LEU A 60 0.52 -0.91 6.58
CA LEU A 60 0.52 0.25 7.47
C LEU A 60 0.84 1.55 6.74
N HIS A 61 1.74 1.51 5.75
CA HIS A 61 2.32 2.71 5.17
C HIS A 61 2.07 2.83 3.67
N HIS A 62 2.55 1.88 2.85
CA HIS A 62 2.53 2.00 1.39
C HIS A 62 1.12 2.20 0.82
N PHE A 63 0.15 1.37 1.23
CA PHE A 63 -1.23 1.51 0.76
C PHE A 63 -2.04 2.65 1.41
N GLN A 64 -1.44 3.36 2.36
CA GLN A 64 -1.96 4.60 2.94
C GLN A 64 -1.32 5.85 2.32
N ASP A 65 -0.50 5.69 1.26
CA ASP A 65 0.31 6.76 0.65
C ASP A 65 1.36 7.37 1.59
N ALA A 66 1.63 6.71 2.72
CA ALA A 66 2.67 7.11 3.66
C ALA A 66 4.00 6.47 3.24
N HIS A 67 4.89 7.27 2.67
CA HIS A 67 6.14 6.78 2.09
C HIS A 67 7.37 7.03 2.97
N GLN A 68 7.19 7.77 4.06
CA GLN A 68 8.18 7.97 5.12
C GLN A 68 7.44 7.91 6.46
N TRP A 69 8.05 7.30 7.46
CA TRP A 69 7.49 7.14 8.81
C TRP A 69 8.62 7.10 9.84
N ASP A 70 8.26 7.13 11.12
CA ASP A 70 9.26 7.06 12.18
C ASP A 70 10.02 5.73 12.11
N GLY A 71 11.34 5.81 12.02
CA GLY A 71 12.20 4.63 11.86
C GLY A 71 12.27 4.00 10.47
N GLY A 72 11.65 4.56 9.42
CA GLY A 72 11.71 3.94 8.09
C GLY A 72 11.13 4.71 6.90
N GLN A 73 11.25 4.11 5.73
CA GLN A 73 10.69 4.63 4.48
C GLN A 73 10.28 3.49 3.55
N CYS A 74 9.44 3.81 2.57
CA CYS A 74 9.01 2.87 1.54
C CYS A 74 10.20 2.37 0.72
N ASP A 75 10.38 1.05 0.67
CA ASP A 75 11.41 0.37 -0.11
C ASP A 75 10.85 -0.25 -1.42
N PHE A 76 9.54 -0.11 -1.66
CA PHE A 76 8.88 -0.64 -2.86
C PHE A 76 9.21 0.17 -4.13
N HIS A 77 9.56 1.45 -3.98
CA HIS A 77 9.92 2.35 -5.07
C HIS A 77 10.69 3.57 -4.55
N PRO A 78 11.37 4.33 -5.43
CA PRO A 78 11.95 5.62 -5.06
C PRO A 78 10.90 6.59 -4.48
N LEU A 79 11.31 7.38 -3.48
CA LEU A 79 10.47 8.42 -2.89
C LEU A 79 10.22 9.60 -3.83
N VAL A 80 11.18 9.85 -4.73
CA VAL A 80 11.10 10.89 -5.76
C VAL A 80 11.08 10.19 -7.11
N VAL A 81 10.10 10.55 -7.94
CA VAL A 81 9.93 9.99 -9.28
C VAL A 81 9.99 11.06 -10.35
N CYS A 82 10.19 10.64 -11.59
CA CYS A 82 10.24 11.55 -12.73
C CYS A 82 9.01 12.47 -12.80
N SER A 83 9.25 13.77 -12.95
CA SER A 83 8.21 14.77 -13.14
C SER A 83 7.95 15.12 -14.61
N CYS A 84 8.94 14.93 -15.50
CA CYS A 84 8.82 15.29 -16.92
C CYS A 84 8.32 14.15 -17.84
N GLY A 85 8.28 12.91 -17.36
CA GLY A 85 7.92 11.73 -18.17
C GLY A 85 9.01 11.23 -19.13
N CYS A 86 10.18 11.89 -19.18
CA CYS A 86 11.27 11.55 -20.11
C CYS A 86 12.47 10.85 -19.46
N CYS A 87 12.52 10.71 -18.13
CA CYS A 87 13.60 9.97 -17.48
C CYS A 87 13.40 8.46 -17.67
N THR A 88 14.40 7.79 -18.21
CA THR A 88 14.40 6.33 -18.42
C THR A 88 14.91 5.57 -17.20
N ASP A 89 15.83 6.16 -16.44
CA ASP A 89 16.31 5.63 -15.16
C ASP A 89 15.46 6.20 -14.02
N LYS A 90 14.85 5.31 -13.23
CA LYS A 90 14.01 5.68 -12.08
C LYS A 90 14.81 6.03 -10.82
N TYR A 91 16.09 5.68 -10.76
CA TYR A 91 16.99 5.97 -9.64
C TYR A 91 17.95 7.13 -9.95
N ASN A 92 18.21 7.42 -11.24
CA ASN A 92 19.06 8.53 -11.67
C ASN A 92 18.28 9.52 -12.54
N LEU A 93 17.49 10.39 -11.88
CA LEU A 93 16.65 11.35 -12.55
C LEU A 93 17.48 12.52 -13.13
N LYS A 94 17.23 12.84 -14.40
CA LYS A 94 17.77 14.06 -15.05
C LYS A 94 16.93 15.31 -14.80
N CYS A 95 15.75 15.14 -14.21
CA CYS A 95 14.82 16.24 -13.88
C CYS A 95 14.81 16.47 -12.36
N HIS A 96 14.17 17.55 -11.92
CA HIS A 96 13.96 17.84 -10.49
C HIS A 96 13.13 16.77 -9.76
N GLY A 97 12.42 15.92 -10.49
CA GLY A 97 11.53 14.91 -9.93
C GLY A 97 10.31 15.51 -9.26
N LYS A 98 9.52 14.65 -8.61
CA LYS A 98 8.40 14.99 -7.73
C LYS A 98 8.22 13.89 -6.69
N PRO A 99 7.67 14.18 -5.50
CA PRO A 99 7.31 13.14 -4.54
C PRO A 99 6.40 12.09 -5.19
N TYR A 100 6.66 10.82 -4.91
CA TYR A 100 5.78 9.74 -5.30
C TYR A 100 4.42 9.90 -4.60
N LYS A 101 3.35 9.58 -5.34
CA LYS A 101 2.01 9.42 -4.80
C LYS A 101 1.39 8.16 -5.36
N SER A 102 0.84 7.33 -4.48
CA SER A 102 0.10 6.14 -4.85
C SER A 102 -1.26 6.54 -5.43
N ASP A 103 -1.61 5.96 -6.56
CA ASP A 103 -2.94 6.07 -7.13
C ASP A 103 -3.88 4.95 -6.63
N GLN A 104 -3.38 4.02 -5.80
CA GLN A 104 -4.09 2.84 -5.28
C GLN A 104 -4.26 2.88 -3.75
N VAL A 105 -4.59 4.04 -3.20
CA VAL A 105 -4.79 4.20 -1.75
C VAL A 105 -6.09 3.52 -1.30
N LEU A 106 -6.03 2.70 -0.25
CA LEU A 106 -7.24 2.21 0.42
C LEU A 106 -7.85 3.30 1.28
N LYS A 107 -8.98 3.86 0.84
CA LYS A 107 -9.68 4.93 1.57
C LYS A 107 -10.82 4.43 2.44
N CYS A 108 -11.30 3.20 2.22
CA CYS A 108 -12.37 2.61 3.02
C CYS A 108 -11.80 2.16 4.37
N PRO A 109 -12.29 2.67 5.52
CA PRO A 109 -11.77 2.33 6.84
C PRO A 109 -11.89 0.84 7.12
N PHE A 110 -13.01 0.23 6.71
CA PHE A 110 -13.22 -1.20 6.87
C PHE A 110 -12.22 -2.03 6.05
N HIS A 111 -12.02 -1.75 4.76
CA HIS A 111 -11.06 -2.52 3.96
C HIS A 111 -9.61 -2.21 4.30
N THR A 112 -9.33 -1.00 4.78
CA THR A 112 -8.03 -0.65 5.34
C THR A 112 -7.73 -1.51 6.56
N LEU A 113 -8.67 -1.59 7.50
CA LEU A 113 -8.51 -2.43 8.68
C LEU A 113 -8.43 -3.91 8.31
N ALA A 114 -9.30 -4.39 7.43
CA ALA A 114 -9.27 -5.77 6.94
C ALA A 114 -7.91 -6.12 6.32
N TYR A 115 -7.41 -5.27 5.42
CA TYR A 115 -6.13 -5.51 4.76
C TYR A 115 -4.95 -5.47 5.73
N LYS A 116 -5.00 -4.63 6.76
CA LYS A 116 -4.00 -4.60 7.84
C LYS A 116 -3.99 -5.90 8.64
N LEU A 117 -5.16 -6.41 9.01
CA LEU A 117 -5.27 -7.68 9.75
C LEU A 117 -4.74 -8.86 8.93
N GLU A 118 -5.09 -8.94 7.65
CA GLU A 118 -4.60 -9.99 6.74
C GLU A 118 -3.08 -9.94 6.52
N CYS A 119 -2.44 -8.79 6.76
CA CYS A 119 -0.98 -8.65 6.67
C CYS A 119 -0.27 -8.89 8.03
N GLN A 120 -1.03 -9.00 9.12
CA GLN A 120 -0.54 -9.25 10.48
C GLN A 120 -0.50 -10.73 10.86
N GLU A 121 -1.39 -11.54 10.29
CA GLU A 121 -1.44 -13.01 10.50
C GLU A 121 -0.33 -13.75 9.75
#